data_AF-A0A0E0JKV6-F1
#
_entry.id   AF-A0A0E0JKV6-F1
#
_cell.length_a   1.000
_cell.length_b   1.000
_cell.length_c   1.000
_cell.angle_alpha   90.00
_cell.angle_beta   90.00
_cell.angle_gamma   90.00
#
_symmetry.space_group_name_H-M   'P 1'
#
loop_
_entity.id
_entity.type
_entity.pdbx_description
1 polymer ?
#
loop_
_entity_poly.entity_id
_entity_poly.type
_entity_poly.pdbx_seq_one_letter_code
_entity_poly.pdbx_strand_id
1 'polypeptide(L)'
;MIEKRHMYTSDDLLRSTPSITAYSSPSLTLRQELADHGVPRLGAEAARNAIADWGKQVSDITHLIFATSASGCLPGADWELVNLLGLPRKIMA
;
A
#
# COMPACT_ATOMS: atom_id res chain seq x y z
N MET A 1 -26.99 4.46 2.32
CA MET A 1 -26.86 3.08 1.81
C MET A 1 -25.56 3.01 1.01
N ILE A 2 -24.77 1.92 1.10
CA ILE A 2 -23.50 1.80 0.35
C ILE A 2 -23.81 1.26 -1.05
N GLU A 3 -23.42 1.99 -2.09
CA GLU A 3 -23.66 1.61 -3.50
C GLU A 3 -22.60 0.67 -4.07
N LYS A 4 -21.31 0.99 -3.86
CA LYS A 4 -20.17 0.22 -4.38
C LYS A 4 -18.98 0.31 -3.43
N ARG A 5 -18.15 -0.74 -3.42
CA ARG A 5 -16.82 -0.76 -2.81
C ARG A 5 -15.78 -1.24 -3.82
N HIS A 6 -14.56 -0.77 -3.68
CA HIS A 6 -13.41 -1.21 -4.46
C HIS A 6 -12.53 -2.08 -3.56
N MET A 7 -12.11 -3.23 -4.07
CA MET A 7 -11.35 -4.21 -3.30
C MET A 7 -10.14 -4.64 -4.12
N TYR A 8 -9.01 -4.84 -3.43
CA TYR A 8 -7.82 -5.48 -4.01
C TYR A 8 -8.03 -6.98 -4.20
N THR A 9 -8.85 -7.60 -3.35
CA THR A 9 -9.17 -9.04 -3.42
C THR A 9 -10.07 -9.34 -4.62
N SER A 10 -9.65 -10.29 -5.46
CA SER A 10 -10.44 -10.86 -6.55
C SER A 10 -10.98 -12.25 -6.19
N ASP A 11 -11.99 -12.73 -6.92
CA ASP A 11 -12.54 -14.09 -6.76
C ASP A 11 -11.45 -15.16 -6.93
N ASP A 12 -10.54 -14.98 -7.90
CA ASP A 12 -9.44 -15.91 -8.16
C ASP A 12 -8.43 -15.94 -6.99
N LEU A 13 -8.16 -14.78 -6.39
CA LEU A 13 -7.30 -14.71 -5.20
C LEU A 13 -7.92 -15.46 -4.02
N LEU A 14 -9.22 -15.26 -3.80
CA LEU A 14 -9.93 -15.91 -2.70
C LEU A 14 -10.03 -17.44 -2.90
N ARG A 15 -10.23 -17.90 -4.13
CA ARG A 15 -10.24 -19.34 -4.47
C ARG A 15 -8.88 -19.99 -4.29
N SER A 16 -7.80 -19.29 -4.61
CA SER A 16 -6.43 -19.79 -4.45
C SER A 16 -5.90 -19.73 -3.01
N THR A 17 -6.56 -18.99 -2.12
CA THR A 17 -6.16 -18.82 -0.71
C THR A 17 -7.28 -19.18 0.28
N PRO A 18 -7.69 -20.46 0.36
CA PRO A 18 -8.84 -20.87 1.17
C PRO A 18 -8.71 -20.53 2.66
N SER A 19 -7.48 -20.45 3.21
CA SER A 19 -7.24 -20.03 4.60
C SER A 19 -7.64 -18.58 4.89
N ILE A 20 -7.66 -17.69 3.88
CA ILE A 20 -8.15 -16.31 4.02
C ILE A 20 -9.67 -16.27 4.15
N THR A 21 -10.36 -17.24 3.54
CA THR A 21 -11.83 -17.33 3.55
C THR A 21 -12.37 -18.13 4.73
N ALA A 22 -11.58 -19.05 5.27
CA ALA A 22 -11.98 -19.90 6.38
C ALA A 22 -12.03 -19.14 7.71
N TYR A 23 -13.13 -19.29 8.44
CA TYR A 23 -13.34 -18.64 9.73
C TYR A 23 -12.27 -19.09 10.74
N SER A 24 -11.60 -18.11 11.36
CA SER A 24 -10.55 -18.32 12.39
C SER A 24 -9.37 -19.22 11.95
N SER A 25 -9.17 -19.42 10.65
CA SER A 25 -8.02 -20.16 10.14
C SER A 25 -6.75 -19.30 10.20
N PRO A 26 -5.58 -19.88 10.55
CA PRO A 26 -4.30 -19.20 10.43
C PRO A 26 -4.09 -18.70 8.98
N SER A 27 -4.02 -17.38 8.82
CA SER A 27 -3.89 -16.72 7.51
C SER A 27 -3.08 -15.43 7.57
N LEU A 28 -2.43 -15.14 8.71
CA LEU A 28 -1.72 -13.88 8.93
C LEU A 28 -0.62 -13.65 7.89
N THR A 29 0.25 -14.63 7.66
CA THR A 29 1.36 -14.51 6.70
C THR A 29 0.87 -14.11 5.31
N LEU A 30 -0.12 -14.82 4.76
CA LEU A 30 -0.67 -14.51 3.44
C LEU A 30 -1.32 -13.13 3.39
N ARG A 31 -2.02 -12.72 4.45
CA ARG A 31 -2.62 -11.37 4.52
C ARG A 31 -1.55 -10.28 4.55
N GLN A 32 -0.46 -10.50 5.28
CA GLN A 32 0.66 -9.56 5.32
C GLN A 32 1.39 -9.50 3.98
N GLU A 33 1.68 -10.64 3.33
CA GLU A 33 2.29 -10.65 1.99
C GLU A 33 1.46 -9.86 0.96
N LEU A 34 0.13 -9.99 1.02
CA LEU A 34 -0.78 -9.23 0.17
C LEU A 34 -0.77 -7.74 0.50
N ALA A 35 -0.79 -7.38 1.78
CA ALA A 35 -0.79 -6.00 2.23
C ALA A 35 0.54 -5.30 1.93
N ASP A 36 1.66 -5.97 2.20
CA ASP A 36 3.02 -5.47 1.94
C ASP A 36 3.23 -5.16 0.46
N HIS A 37 2.61 -5.93 -0.43
CA HIS A 37 2.64 -5.66 -1.87
C HIS A 37 1.63 -4.59 -2.31
N GLY A 38 0.38 -4.66 -1.82
CA GLY A 38 -0.72 -3.84 -2.32
C GLY A 38 -0.75 -2.42 -1.78
N VAL A 39 -0.49 -2.25 -0.48
CA VAL A 39 -0.57 -0.96 0.23
C VAL A 39 0.38 0.10 -0.36
N PRO A 40 1.70 -0.15 -0.52
CA PRO A 40 2.61 0.86 -1.05
C PRO A 40 2.31 1.20 -2.50
N ARG A 41 1.83 0.24 -3.31
CA ARG A 41 1.45 0.48 -4.71
C ARG A 41 0.23 1.39 -4.84
N LEU A 42 -0.81 1.12 -4.05
CA LEU A 42 -2.00 1.98 -3.99
C LEU A 42 -1.61 3.39 -3.53
N GLY A 43 -0.76 3.49 -2.50
CA GLY A 43 -0.19 4.76 -2.05
C GLY A 43 0.60 5.48 -3.14
N ALA A 44 1.40 4.76 -3.92
CA ALA A 44 2.20 5.32 -5.01
C ALA A 44 1.33 5.86 -6.15
N GLU A 45 0.27 5.15 -6.54
CA GLU A 45 -0.67 5.64 -7.55
C GLU A 45 -1.38 6.92 -7.09
N ALA A 46 -1.88 6.94 -5.86
CA ALA A 46 -2.51 8.12 -5.29
C ALA A 46 -1.54 9.30 -5.18
N ALA A 47 -0.31 9.06 -4.72
CA ALA A 47 0.71 10.07 -4.58
C ALA A 47 1.16 10.63 -5.94
N ARG A 48 1.31 9.79 -6.98
CA ARG A 48 1.64 10.27 -8.34
C ARG A 48 0.57 11.23 -8.88
N ASN A 49 -0.71 10.90 -8.66
CA ASN A 49 -1.81 11.78 -9.07
C ASN A 49 -1.78 13.11 -8.30
N ALA A 50 -1.55 13.08 -6.98
CA ALA A 50 -1.44 14.29 -6.17
C ALA A 50 -0.22 15.16 -6.54
N ILE A 51 0.92 14.55 -6.85
CA ILE A 51 2.13 15.27 -7.29
C ILE A 51 1.91 15.90 -8.67
N ALA A 52 1.24 15.17 -9.59
CA ALA A 52 0.89 15.70 -10.91
C ALA A 52 -0.05 16.91 -10.80
N ASP A 53 -1.04 16.86 -9.91
CA ASP A 53 -1.93 17.99 -9.62
C ASP A 53 -1.20 19.16 -8.95
N TRP A 54 -0.25 18.87 -8.05
CA TRP A 54 0.60 19.89 -7.43
C TRP A 54 1.51 20.63 -8.42
N GLY A 55 1.95 19.94 -9.49
CA GLY A 55 2.72 20.53 -10.60
C GLY A 55 4.17 20.88 -10.29
N LYS A 56 4.70 20.44 -9.13
CA LYS A 56 6.11 20.61 -8.76
C LYS A 56 6.92 19.34 -8.93
N GLN A 57 8.24 19.45 -8.73
CA GLN A 57 9.13 18.31 -8.84
C GLN A 57 9.04 17.43 -7.59
N VAL A 58 9.13 16.12 -7.77
CA VAL A 58 9.19 15.13 -6.69
C VAL A 58 10.34 15.42 -5.71
N SER A 59 11.45 16.01 -6.19
CA SER A 59 12.60 16.40 -5.38
C SER A 59 12.31 17.48 -4.34
N ASP A 60 11.21 18.23 -4.50
CA ASP A 60 10.82 19.31 -3.58
C ASP A 60 10.12 18.75 -2.32
N ILE A 61 9.79 17.46 -2.29
CA ILE A 61 9.21 16.77 -1.14
C ILE A 61 10.32 16.53 -0.11
N THR A 62 10.10 17.00 1.12
CA THR A 62 11.09 16.92 2.22
C THR A 62 10.73 15.90 3.29
N HIS A 63 9.44 15.62 3.46
CA HIS A 63 8.92 14.73 4.50
C HIS A 63 7.87 13.82 3.88
N LEU A 64 7.86 12.56 4.31
CA LEU A 64 6.83 11.59 3.96
C LEU A 64 6.17 11.14 5.26
N ILE A 65 4.85 11.20 5.32
CA ILE A 65 4.06 10.64 6.42
C ILE A 65 3.18 9.54 5.84
N PHE A 66 3.40 8.31 6.27
CA PHE A 66 2.63 7.15 5.81
C PHE A 66 1.88 6.51 6.97
N ALA A 67 0.58 6.32 6.82
CA ALA A 67 -0.26 5.66 7.81
C ALA A 67 -1.05 4.52 7.16
N THR A 68 -0.95 3.32 7.74
CA THR A 68 -1.73 2.15 7.34
C THR A 68 -2.07 1.30 8.55
N SER A 69 -3.25 0.68 8.53
CA SER A 69 -3.65 -0.33 9.52
C SER A 69 -3.55 -1.76 8.98
N ALA A 70 -3.07 -1.93 7.74
CA ALA A 70 -3.13 -3.18 6.99
C ALA A 70 -1.83 -3.99 6.99
N SER A 71 -0.69 -3.38 7.33
CA SER A 71 0.63 -4.03 7.34
C SER A 71 1.44 -3.56 8.56
N GLY A 72 2.40 -4.39 8.99
CA GLY A 72 3.36 -4.09 10.05
C GLY A 72 4.80 -4.47 9.67
N CYS A 73 5.15 -4.41 8.38
CA CYS A 73 6.45 -4.85 7.87
C CYS A 73 7.62 -3.91 8.22
N LEU A 74 8.84 -4.44 8.16
CA LEU A 74 10.11 -3.71 8.32
C LEU A 74 11.09 -4.14 7.22
N PRO A 75 11.57 -3.24 6.34
CA PRO A 75 11.22 -1.82 6.23
C PRO A 75 9.72 -1.58 5.99
N GLY A 76 9.21 -0.45 6.46
CA GLY A 76 7.79 -0.13 6.37
C GLY A 76 7.34 0.24 4.95
N ALA A 77 6.02 0.38 4.79
CA ALA A 77 5.42 0.77 3.50
C ALA A 77 5.81 2.20 3.06
N ASP A 78 6.20 3.06 4.01
CA ASP A 78 6.83 4.36 3.78
C ASP A 78 8.14 4.23 2.99
N TRP A 79 8.99 3.29 3.39
CA TRP A 79 10.25 3.03 2.71
C TRP A 79 10.04 2.53 1.28
N GLU A 80 9.09 1.63 1.09
CA GLU A 80 8.73 1.14 -0.24
C GLU A 80 8.14 2.25 -1.11
N LEU A 81 7.31 3.13 -0.54
CA LEU A 81 6.76 4.27 -1.24
C LEU A 81 7.85 5.25 -1.70
N VAL A 82 8.89 5.49 -0.87
CA VAL A 82 10.05 6.30 -1.24
C VAL A 82 10.72 5.75 -2.51
N ASN A 83 10.90 4.43 -2.58
CA ASN A 83 11.48 3.79 -3.76
C ASN A 83 10.57 3.89 -4.99
N LEU A 84 9.28 3.61 -4.83
CA LEU A 84 8.30 3.62 -5.94
C LEU A 84 8.10 5.01 -6.56
N LEU A 85 8.25 6.07 -5.76
CA LEU A 85 8.11 7.46 -6.21
C LEU A 85 9.43 8.09 -6.65
N GLY A 86 10.58 7.45 -6.40
CA GLY A 86 11.89 8.04 -6.67
C GLY A 86 12.18 9.25 -5.77
N LEU A 87 11.67 9.22 -4.55
CA LEU A 87 11.84 10.29 -3.57
C LEU A 87 13.31 10.38 -3.11
N PRO A 88 13.84 11.58 -2.83
CA PRO A 88 15.19 11.74 -2.30
C PRO A 88 15.43 10.91 -1.03
N ARG A 89 16.53 10.17 -0.98
CA ARG A 89 16.93 9.36 0.20
C ARG A 89 17.26 10.16 1.47
N LYS A 90 17.17 11.50 1.40
CA LYS A 90 17.32 12.42 2.53
C LYS A 90 15.99 12.76 3.21
N ILE A 91 14.87 12.26 2.68
CA ILE A 91 13.55 12.47 3.27
C ILE A 91 13.51 11.83 4.65
N MET A 92 13.05 12.59 5.63
CA MET A 92 12.70 12.06 6.94
C MET A 92 11.34 11.39 6.80
N ALA A 93 11.33 10.06 6.96
CA ALA A 93 10.13 9.23 7.05
C ALA A 93 9.75 9.01 8.52
#